data_AF-A0A1I8F3I1-F1
#
_entry.id   AF-A0A1I8F3I1-F1
#
_cell.length_a   1.000
_cell.length_b   1.000
_cell.length_c   1.000
_cell.angle_alpha   90.00
_cell.angle_beta   90.00
_cell.angle_gamma   90.00
#
_symmetry.space_group_name_H-M   'P 1'
#
loop_
_entity.id
_entity.type
_entity.pdbx_description
1 polymer ?
#
loop_
_entity_poly.entity_id
_entity_poly.type
_entity_poly.pdbx_seq_one_letter_code
_entity_poly.pdbx_strand_id
1 'polypeptide(L)'
;ERGCLEHVRQRGLTCLQIFGVDNILTRVADPDFIGFCLDKRAEMGAKIVEKTSPLERVGVVTLGSDGAYRVVEYSEISASLHRELIRPSRTGCCCGLATSVSTSSPLTDWPRPASRSTRPGCGITAAVKRVPYCDPDTGSLIDSPPAENAIKLEKFVFDVFPFAGPKFVVWEVPSASSECPNTCRRDLLALHSTWLSASDTFQAFLQQNSKTDASSTEVEVSPLLSYSNSSCWSAFTS
;
A
#
# COMPACT_ATOMS: atom_id res chain seq x y z
N GLU A 1 -1.39 -18.47 17.93
CA GLU A 1 -1.49 -18.10 16.50
C GLU A 1 -2.88 -18.45 16.00
N ARG A 2 -3.55 -17.57 15.24
CA ARG A 2 -4.95 -17.76 14.81
C ARG A 2 -5.12 -18.75 13.64
N GLY A 3 -4.13 -19.60 13.36
CA GLY A 3 -4.21 -20.63 12.31
C GLY A 3 -4.23 -20.09 10.87
N CYS A 4 -4.05 -18.79 10.63
CA CYS A 4 -4.17 -18.20 9.29
C CYS A 4 -3.20 -18.82 8.26
N LEU A 5 -1.94 -19.08 8.63
CA LEU A 5 -0.98 -19.73 7.74
C LEU A 5 -1.35 -21.19 7.43
N GLU A 6 -1.89 -21.89 8.43
CA GLU A 6 -2.38 -23.26 8.25
C GLU A 6 -3.60 -23.29 7.32
N HIS A 7 -4.46 -22.28 7.40
CA HIS A 7 -5.61 -22.12 6.54
C HIS A 7 -5.23 -21.80 5.09
N VAL A 8 -4.25 -20.91 4.88
CA VAL A 8 -3.63 -20.66 3.57
C VAL A 8 -3.08 -21.96 2.97
N ARG A 9 -2.38 -22.76 3.79
CA ARG A 9 -1.84 -24.06 3.41
C ARG A 9 -2.92 -25.06 3.01
N GLN A 10 -3.93 -25.25 3.87
CA GLN A 10 -5.01 -26.21 3.64
C GLN A 10 -5.78 -25.94 2.35
N ARG A 11 -5.81 -24.68 1.91
CA ARG A 11 -6.48 -24.25 0.67
C ARG A 11 -5.57 -24.23 -0.55
N GLY A 12 -4.29 -24.56 -0.39
CA GLY A 12 -3.32 -24.54 -1.49
C GLY A 12 -3.11 -23.14 -2.08
N LEU A 13 -3.27 -22.07 -1.28
CA LEU A 13 -3.07 -20.71 -1.77
C LEU A 13 -1.57 -20.47 -2.03
N THR A 14 -1.26 -19.96 -3.23
CA THR A 14 0.11 -19.72 -3.71
C THR A 14 0.51 -18.25 -3.73
N CYS A 15 -0.44 -17.35 -3.50
CA CYS A 15 -0.25 -15.90 -3.53
C CYS A 15 -1.01 -15.25 -2.37
N LEU A 16 -0.38 -14.28 -1.70
CA LEU A 16 -1.00 -13.43 -0.70
C LEU A 16 -0.69 -11.97 -1.00
N GLN A 17 -1.74 -11.16 -1.14
CA GLN A 17 -1.62 -9.70 -1.20
C GLN A 17 -1.88 -9.12 0.19
N ILE A 18 -0.93 -8.32 0.68
CA ILE A 18 -1.06 -7.52 1.89
C ILE A 18 -1.17 -6.06 1.47
N PHE A 19 -2.13 -5.34 2.04
CA PHE A 19 -2.41 -3.94 1.71
C PHE A 19 -2.90 -3.15 2.93
N GLY A 20 -2.71 -1.83 2.90
CA GLY A 20 -3.27 -0.90 3.89
C GLY A 20 -4.77 -0.66 3.68
N VAL A 21 -5.54 -0.68 4.76
CA VAL A 21 -7.02 -0.53 4.71
C VAL A 21 -7.47 0.90 4.35
N ASP A 22 -6.58 1.87 4.47
CA ASP A 22 -6.81 3.30 4.28
C ASP A 22 -6.76 3.76 2.80
N ASN A 23 -6.25 2.93 1.90
CA ASN A 23 -6.18 3.26 0.48
C ASN A 23 -7.48 2.89 -0.25
N ILE A 24 -8.32 3.90 -0.51
CA ILE A 24 -9.61 3.79 -1.21
C ILE A 24 -9.50 3.29 -2.65
N LEU A 25 -8.35 3.46 -3.29
CA LEU A 25 -8.10 3.01 -4.68
C LEU A 25 -7.40 1.65 -4.74
N THR A 26 -7.30 0.94 -3.61
CA THR A 26 -6.64 -0.37 -3.60
C THR A 26 -7.36 -1.35 -4.51
N ARG A 27 -6.66 -1.82 -5.53
CA ARG A 27 -7.05 -2.99 -6.32
C ARG A 27 -6.82 -4.26 -5.50
N VAL A 28 -7.86 -4.70 -4.80
CA VAL A 28 -7.86 -5.94 -4.02
C VAL A 28 -7.79 -7.13 -4.97
N ALA A 29 -6.87 -8.06 -4.71
CA ALA A 29 -6.51 -9.18 -5.57
C ALA A 29 -6.16 -8.75 -7.01
N ASP A 30 -5.33 -7.71 -7.17
CA ASP A 30 -4.97 -7.16 -8.49
C ASP A 30 -4.33 -8.23 -9.41
N PRO A 31 -5.06 -8.70 -10.45
CA PRO A 31 -4.58 -9.77 -11.31
C PRO A 31 -3.37 -9.35 -12.14
N ASP A 32 -3.26 -8.06 -12.48
CA ASP A 32 -2.13 -7.54 -13.24
C ASP A 32 -0.87 -7.69 -12.37
N PHE A 33 -0.90 -7.14 -11.15
CA PHE A 33 0.21 -7.20 -10.20
C PHE A 33 0.64 -8.63 -9.85
N ILE A 34 -0.35 -9.50 -9.59
CA ILE A 34 -0.10 -10.91 -9.32
C ILE A 34 0.54 -11.57 -10.55
N GLY A 35 0.02 -11.31 -11.75
CA GLY A 35 0.54 -11.83 -13.01
C GLY A 35 1.99 -11.47 -13.27
N PHE A 36 2.40 -10.23 -13.01
CA PHE A 36 3.81 -9.83 -13.11
C PHE A 36 4.70 -10.52 -12.08
N CYS A 37 4.24 -10.64 -10.83
CA CYS A 37 5.02 -11.33 -9.82
C CYS A 37 5.22 -12.80 -10.21
N LEU A 38 4.20 -13.44 -10.81
CA LEU A 38 4.28 -14.79 -11.35
C LEU A 38 5.25 -14.87 -12.55
N ASP A 39 5.15 -13.95 -13.53
CA ASP A 39 6.04 -13.85 -14.70
C ASP A 39 7.51 -13.71 -14.28
N LYS A 40 7.77 -12.84 -13.29
CA LYS A 40 9.12 -12.60 -12.75
C LYS A 40 9.59 -13.67 -11.78
N ARG A 41 8.76 -14.68 -11.47
CA ARG A 41 9.05 -15.70 -10.47
C ARG A 41 9.48 -15.08 -9.13
N ALA A 42 8.83 -13.97 -8.78
CA ALA A 42 9.09 -13.25 -7.55
C ALA A 42 8.68 -14.09 -6.34
N GLU A 43 9.39 -13.93 -5.22
CA GLU A 43 8.98 -14.41 -3.89
C GLU A 43 8.21 -13.33 -3.12
N MET A 44 8.58 -12.07 -3.36
CA MET A 44 7.91 -10.88 -2.86
C MET A 44 7.93 -9.78 -3.91
N GLY A 45 6.83 -9.03 -3.99
CA GLY A 45 6.70 -7.85 -4.82
C GLY A 45 6.19 -6.68 -4.00
N ALA A 46 6.73 -5.49 -4.22
CA ALA A 46 6.17 -4.26 -3.70
C ALA A 46 5.51 -3.44 -4.81
N LYS A 47 4.26 -3.02 -4.59
CA LYS A 47 3.62 -2.01 -5.42
C LYS A 47 3.94 -0.63 -4.85
N ILE A 48 4.45 0.25 -5.70
CA ILE A 48 4.97 1.57 -5.34
C ILE A 48 4.31 2.65 -6.19
N VAL A 49 4.40 3.90 -5.75
CA VAL A 49 4.10 5.07 -6.57
C VAL A 49 5.36 5.93 -6.67
N GLU A 50 5.41 6.82 -7.64
CA GLU A 50 6.48 7.81 -7.72
C GLU A 50 6.41 8.77 -6.53
N LYS A 51 7.57 9.06 -5.91
CA LYS A 51 7.67 10.11 -4.88
C LYS A 51 7.84 11.47 -5.56
N THR A 52 6.83 12.33 -5.48
CA THR A 52 6.85 13.60 -6.22
C THR A 52 7.34 14.79 -5.39
N SER A 53 7.30 14.68 -4.07
CA SER A 53 7.68 15.74 -3.15
C SER A 53 8.59 15.26 -2.02
N PRO A 54 9.63 16.04 -1.64
CA PRO A 54 10.48 15.71 -0.48
C PRO A 54 9.70 15.75 0.82
N LEU A 55 8.58 16.48 0.88
CA LEU A 55 7.75 16.67 2.07
C LEU A 55 6.78 15.49 2.30
N GLU A 56 6.64 14.58 1.34
CA GLU A 56 5.84 13.36 1.52
C GLU A 56 6.45 12.47 2.61
N ARG A 57 5.63 12.20 3.64
CA ARG A 57 5.97 11.39 4.82
C ARG A 57 5.73 9.92 4.55
N VAL A 58 6.46 9.42 3.56
CA VAL A 58 6.31 8.07 3.02
C VAL A 58 7.65 7.36 3.01
N GLY A 59 7.62 6.07 3.35
CA GLY A 59 8.78 5.19 3.25
C GLY A 59 9.21 5.00 1.80
N VAL A 60 10.51 4.83 1.57
CA VAL A 60 11.11 4.70 0.23
C VAL A 60 11.72 3.32 0.09
N VAL A 61 11.40 2.62 -1.01
CA VAL A 61 12.04 1.34 -1.33
C VAL A 61 13.46 1.60 -1.82
N THR A 62 14.44 0.94 -1.22
CA THR A 62 15.87 1.09 -1.52
C THR A 62 16.54 -0.25 -1.70
N LEU A 63 17.63 -0.26 -2.46
CA LEU A 63 18.53 -1.41 -2.58
C LEU A 63 19.76 -1.16 -1.70
N GLY A 64 19.97 -2.03 -0.71
CA GLY A 64 21.15 -1.97 0.15
C GLY A 64 22.43 -2.33 -0.59
N SER A 65 23.58 -1.97 -0.01
CA SER A 65 24.91 -2.35 -0.54
C SER A 65 25.14 -3.87 -0.56
N ASP A 66 24.36 -4.60 0.24
CA ASP A 66 24.31 -6.07 0.28
C ASP A 66 23.39 -6.68 -0.79
N GLY A 67 22.79 -5.86 -1.66
CA GLY A 67 21.89 -6.31 -2.72
C GLY A 67 20.48 -6.68 -2.23
N ALA A 68 20.13 -6.38 -0.98
CA ALA A 68 18.81 -6.67 -0.44
C ALA A 68 17.90 -5.43 -0.43
N TYR A 69 16.64 -5.61 -0.84
CA TYR A 69 15.63 -4.55 -0.84
C TYR A 69 15.10 -4.27 0.57
N ARG A 70 14.90 -2.98 0.88
CA ARG A 70 14.40 -2.48 2.16
C ARG A 70 13.49 -1.29 1.95
N VAL A 71 12.67 -0.98 2.95
CA VAL A 71 12.01 0.31 3.06
C VAL A 71 12.74 1.12 4.11
N VAL A 72 13.11 2.35 3.76
CA VAL A 72 13.61 3.33 4.73
C VAL A 72 12.46 4.26 5.06
N GLU A 73 12.06 4.31 6.33
CA GLU A 73 10.96 5.14 6.79
C GLU A 73 11.29 6.63 6.73
N TYR A 74 10.28 7.46 6.50
CA TYR A 74 10.50 8.91 6.31
C TYR A 74 11.18 9.56 7.53
N SER A 75 10.90 9.04 8.74
CA SER A 75 11.51 9.54 9.98
C SER A 75 13.00 9.20 10.11
N GLU A 76 13.50 8.27 9.30
CA GLU A 76 14.89 7.81 9.30
C GLU A 76 15.72 8.46 8.17
N ILE A 77 15.05 9.17 7.24
CA ILE A 77 15.69 9.83 6.11
C ILE A 77 16.09 11.26 6.51
N SER A 78 17.36 11.62 6.28
CA SER A 78 17.84 12.98 6.52
C SER A 78 17.22 13.99 5.53
N ALA A 79 17.07 15.24 5.95
CA ALA A 79 16.50 16.29 5.10
C ALA A 79 17.30 16.53 3.80
N SER A 80 18.62 16.30 3.81
CA SER A 80 19.46 16.37 2.60
C SER A 80 19.15 15.24 1.64
N LEU A 81 19.02 14.00 2.16
CA LEU A 81 18.69 12.82 1.36
C LEU A 81 17.29 12.94 0.75
N HIS A 82 16.31 13.47 1.48
CA HIS A 82 14.96 13.73 0.95
C HIS A 82 14.95 14.52 -0.38
N ARG A 83 15.84 15.50 -0.53
CA ARG A 83 15.94 16.32 -1.76
C ARG A 83 16.58 15.55 -2.92
N GLU A 84 17.49 14.64 -2.62
CA GLU A 84 18.14 13.81 -3.63
C GLU A 84 17.25 12.69 -4.15
N LEU A 85 16.30 12.22 -3.33
CA LEU A 85 15.35 11.16 -3.66
C LEU A 85 14.25 11.56 -4.67
N ILE A 86 14.14 12.84 -5.07
CA ILE A 86 13.19 13.32 -6.10
C ILE A 86 13.78 13.18 -7.52
N ARG A 87 14.97 12.58 -7.70
CA ARG A 87 15.54 12.43 -9.04
C ARG A 87 14.77 11.37 -9.84
N PRO A 88 14.26 11.68 -11.05
CA PRO A 88 13.29 10.85 -11.81
C PRO A 88 13.73 9.46 -12.29
N SER A 89 14.78 8.86 -11.74
CA SER A 89 15.35 7.63 -12.33
C SER A 89 15.71 6.52 -11.35
N ARG A 90 15.49 6.69 -10.03
CA ARG A 90 15.98 5.70 -9.03
C ARG A 90 15.14 5.50 -7.78
N THR A 91 13.99 6.16 -7.62
CA THR A 91 13.33 6.22 -6.30
C THR A 91 11.82 6.08 -6.36
N GLY A 92 11.34 5.01 -5.74
CA GLY A 92 9.91 4.72 -5.58
C GLY A 92 9.44 4.89 -4.14
N CYS A 93 8.31 5.56 -3.95
CA CYS A 93 7.59 5.62 -2.68
C CYS A 93 6.84 4.30 -2.44
N CYS A 94 7.03 3.69 -1.27
CA CYS A 94 6.29 2.49 -0.89
C CYS A 94 4.85 2.86 -0.48
N CYS A 95 3.90 2.74 -1.40
CA CYS A 95 2.49 2.68 -1.05
C CYS A 95 2.11 1.28 -0.57
N GLY A 96 2.62 0.88 0.60
CA GLY A 96 2.05 -0.14 1.48
C GLY A 96 1.42 -1.39 0.83
N LEU A 97 2.03 -1.98 -0.19
CA LEU A 97 1.49 -3.18 -0.85
C LEU A 97 2.61 -4.18 -1.10
N ALA A 98 2.71 -5.17 -0.21
CA ALA A 98 3.59 -6.32 -0.35
C ALA A 98 2.76 -7.51 -0.80
N THR A 99 3.04 -8.05 -1.98
CA THR A 99 2.48 -9.34 -2.41
C THR A 99 3.57 -10.40 -2.33
N SER A 100 3.36 -11.44 -1.53
CA SER A 100 4.20 -12.63 -1.62
C SER A 100 3.59 -13.57 -2.65
N VAL A 101 4.36 -13.86 -3.68
CA VAL A 101 4.00 -14.84 -4.71
C VAL A 101 4.96 -16.00 -4.53
N SER A 102 4.45 -17.21 -4.43
CA SER A 102 5.28 -18.40 -4.31
C SER A 102 5.17 -19.19 -5.62
N THR A 103 6.21 -19.12 -6.45
CA THR A 103 6.20 -19.70 -7.81
C THR A 103 6.86 -21.09 -7.92
N SER A 104 7.39 -21.65 -6.83
CA SER A 104 8.04 -22.98 -6.89
C SER A 104 8.00 -23.81 -5.61
N SER A 105 7.70 -23.17 -4.47
CA SER A 105 7.43 -23.84 -3.20
C SER A 105 6.09 -23.36 -2.68
N PRO A 106 5.28 -24.19 -2.00
CA PRO A 106 4.12 -23.70 -1.29
C PRO A 106 4.55 -22.59 -0.31
N LEU A 107 3.68 -21.61 -0.06
CA LEU A 107 3.87 -20.52 0.93
C LEU A 107 4.34 -21.02 2.32
N THR A 108 4.19 -22.33 2.57
CA THR A 108 4.63 -23.09 3.74
C THR A 108 6.13 -23.36 3.84
N ASP A 109 6.89 -23.24 2.76
CA ASP A 109 8.35 -23.41 2.79
C ASP A 109 9.07 -22.12 3.19
N TRP A 110 8.31 -21.04 3.41
CA TRP A 110 8.82 -19.88 4.13
C TRP A 110 9.39 -20.40 5.46
N PRO A 111 10.66 -20.13 5.77
CA PRO A 111 11.33 -20.77 6.89
C PRO A 111 10.50 -20.57 8.16
N ARG A 112 9.94 -21.66 8.70
CA ARG A 112 9.42 -21.67 10.07
C ARG A 112 10.52 -21.05 10.91
N PRO A 113 10.25 -20.00 11.70
CA PRO A 113 11.27 -19.46 12.58
C PRO A 113 11.69 -20.58 13.53
N ALA A 114 12.85 -21.17 13.25
CA ALA A 114 13.57 -21.96 14.21
C ALA A 114 13.90 -20.99 15.34
N SER A 115 13.18 -21.10 16.45
CA SER A 115 13.18 -20.21 17.62
C SER A 115 12.35 -18.92 17.50
N ARG A 116 11.61 -18.63 18.58
CA ARG A 116 10.91 -17.37 18.85
C ARG A 116 11.87 -16.17 19.03
N SER A 117 13.18 -16.38 18.98
CA SER A 117 14.18 -15.31 19.03
C SER A 117 14.50 -14.83 17.62
N THR A 118 14.00 -13.62 17.31
CA THR A 118 14.59 -12.67 16.36
C THR A 118 15.11 -13.28 15.07
N ARG A 119 14.31 -13.23 13.99
CA ARG A 119 14.90 -13.26 12.64
C ARG A 119 15.93 -12.13 12.57
N PRO A 120 17.22 -12.42 12.34
CA PRO A 120 18.21 -11.39 12.09
C PRO A 120 17.70 -10.54 10.91
N GLY A 121 17.42 -9.26 11.15
CA GLY A 121 16.94 -8.32 10.11
C GLY A 121 15.51 -7.79 10.28
N CYS A 122 14.65 -8.41 11.09
CA CYS A 122 13.34 -7.82 11.45
C CYS A 122 13.47 -7.10 12.79
N GLY A 123 14.03 -5.90 12.73
CA GLY A 123 14.28 -5.02 13.87
C GLY A 123 13.01 -4.66 14.64
N ILE A 124 13.19 -4.17 15.86
CA ILE A 124 12.12 -3.50 16.59
C ILE A 124 12.43 -2.01 16.53
N THR A 125 11.52 -1.25 15.96
CA THR A 125 11.63 0.21 15.88
C THR A 125 11.07 0.82 17.15
N ALA A 126 11.81 1.73 17.76
CA ALA A 126 11.39 2.47 18.94
C ALA A 126 10.97 3.88 18.55
N ALA A 127 9.69 4.21 18.77
CA ALA A 127 9.17 5.55 18.57
C ALA A 127 8.84 6.19 19.91
N VAL A 128 9.43 7.35 20.20
CA VAL A 128 9.09 8.11 21.39
C VAL A 128 7.75 8.82 21.18
N LYS A 129 6.86 8.74 22.16
CA LYS A 129 5.49 9.24 22.07
C LYS A 129 5.10 9.98 23.36
N ARG A 130 4.14 10.89 23.20
CA ARG A 130 3.33 11.42 24.31
C ARG A 130 2.12 10.52 24.47
N VAL A 131 2.05 9.78 25.57
CA VAL A 131 1.00 8.79 25.85
C VAL A 131 0.27 9.18 27.14
N PRO A 132 -1.06 9.35 27.10
CA PRO A 132 -1.85 9.60 28.30
C PRO A 132 -1.57 8.56 29.39
N TYR A 133 -1.47 9.01 30.65
CA TYR A 133 -1.18 8.13 31.78
C TYR A 133 -1.90 8.59 33.04
N CYS A 134 -2.11 7.68 33.99
CA CYS A 134 -2.57 8.04 35.32
C CYS A 134 -1.36 8.36 36.19
N ASP A 135 -1.36 9.55 36.78
CA ASP A 135 -0.32 9.98 37.72
C ASP A 135 -0.34 9.08 38.97
N PRO A 136 0.80 8.45 39.33
CA PRO A 136 0.83 7.44 40.39
C PRO A 136 0.65 8.04 41.78
N ASP A 137 0.98 9.32 41.98
CA ASP A 137 0.94 9.98 43.29
C ASP A 137 -0.46 10.54 43.57
N THR A 138 -1.11 11.09 42.54
CA THR A 138 -2.41 11.76 42.65
C THR A 138 -3.58 10.91 42.16
N GLY A 139 -3.31 9.83 41.41
CA GLY A 139 -4.33 9.03 40.74
C GLY A 139 -5.05 9.75 39.59
N SER A 140 -4.62 10.95 39.23
CA SER A 140 -5.28 11.78 38.22
C SER A 140 -4.90 11.36 36.81
N LEU A 141 -5.87 11.37 35.89
CA LEU A 141 -5.60 11.14 34.47
C LEU A 141 -4.93 12.37 33.86
N ILE A 142 -3.78 12.18 33.23
CA ILE A 142 -3.08 13.19 32.45
C ILE A 142 -3.27 12.85 30.96
N ASP A 143 -4.26 13.50 30.34
CA ASP A 143 -4.62 13.26 28.93
C ASP A 143 -3.62 13.86 27.93
N SER A 144 -2.86 14.88 28.33
CA SER A 144 -1.90 15.57 27.46
C SER A 144 -0.56 15.76 28.18
N PRO A 145 0.33 14.75 28.12
CA PRO A 145 1.64 14.85 28.74
C PRO A 145 2.44 16.06 28.23
N PRO A 146 3.14 16.79 29.12
CA PRO A 146 3.90 17.99 28.76
C PRO A 146 5.15 17.67 27.91
N ALA A 147 5.66 16.44 28.02
CA ALA A 147 6.81 15.96 27.27
C ALA A 147 6.60 14.50 26.85
N GLU A 148 7.43 14.03 25.94
CA GLU A 148 7.55 12.62 25.58
C GLU A 148 7.81 11.76 26.83
N ASN A 149 6.98 10.73 27.03
CA ASN A 149 6.94 9.96 28.27
C ASN A 149 6.86 8.44 28.06
N ALA A 150 6.82 7.98 26.81
CA ALA A 150 6.72 6.56 26.50
C ALA A 150 7.50 6.19 25.24
N ILE A 151 7.94 4.93 25.19
CA ILE A 151 8.52 4.31 23.99
C ILE A 151 7.51 3.31 23.45
N LYS A 152 7.09 3.50 22.20
CA LYS A 152 6.29 2.54 21.45
C LYS A 152 7.24 1.67 20.61
N LEU A 153 7.15 0.35 20.81
CA LEU A 153 7.92 -0.63 20.05
C LEU A 153 7.06 -1.19 18.93
N GLU A 154 7.53 -1.07 17.69
CA GLU A 154 6.81 -1.51 16.48
C GLU A 154 7.70 -2.40 15.60
N LYS A 155 7.06 -3.24 14.80
CA LYS A 155 7.70 -3.97 13.70
C LYS A 155 6.98 -3.61 12.43
N PHE A 156 7.72 -3.46 11.33
CA PHE A 156 7.10 -3.12 10.07
C PHE A 156 6.89 -4.36 9.20
N VAL A 157 5.78 -4.36 8.47
CA VAL A 157 5.42 -5.48 7.58
C VAL A 157 6.45 -5.67 6.47
N PHE A 158 7.14 -4.61 6.06
CA PHE A 158 8.15 -4.62 5.00
C PHE A 158 9.56 -4.97 5.48
N ASP A 159 9.79 -5.15 6.79
CA ASP A 159 11.09 -5.60 7.32
C ASP A 159 11.46 -7.02 6.85
N VAL A 160 10.54 -7.70 6.18
CA VAL A 160 10.75 -9.01 5.58
C VAL A 160 11.31 -8.96 4.16
N PHE A 161 11.36 -7.79 3.50
CA PHE A 161 11.82 -7.65 2.12
C PHE A 161 13.25 -8.18 1.89
N PRO A 162 14.22 -7.99 2.83
CA PRO A 162 15.56 -8.55 2.66
C PRO A 162 15.59 -10.07 2.50
N PHE A 163 14.59 -10.79 3.01
CA PHE A 163 14.54 -12.24 2.95
C PHE A 163 14.18 -12.79 1.55
N ALA A 164 13.61 -11.96 0.66
CA ALA A 164 13.33 -12.35 -0.72
C ALA A 164 14.58 -12.33 -1.62
N GLY A 165 15.68 -11.72 -1.15
CA GLY A 165 16.95 -11.62 -1.87
C GLY A 165 16.76 -11.12 -3.32
N PRO A 166 17.31 -11.83 -4.33
CA PRO A 166 17.23 -11.40 -5.73
C PRO A 166 15.84 -11.62 -6.36
N LYS A 167 14.90 -12.30 -5.68
CA LYS A 167 13.55 -12.56 -6.17
C LYS A 167 12.52 -11.55 -5.63
N PHE A 168 13.01 -10.38 -5.22
CA PHE A 168 12.17 -9.24 -4.90
C PHE A 168 11.91 -8.41 -6.17
N VAL A 169 10.66 -8.00 -6.39
CA VAL A 169 10.29 -7.16 -7.53
C VAL A 169 9.57 -5.89 -7.09
N VAL A 170 9.65 -4.85 -7.91
CA VAL A 170 8.97 -3.58 -7.69
C VAL A 170 8.06 -3.31 -8.88
N TRP A 171 6.80 -2.96 -8.61
CA TRP A 171 5.85 -2.52 -9.63
C TRP A 171 5.41 -1.09 -9.32
N GLU A 172 5.67 -0.17 -10.23
CA GLU A 172 5.20 1.22 -10.14
C GLU A 172 3.81 1.43 -10.74
N VAL A 173 2.93 2.09 -9.98
CA VAL A 173 1.57 2.45 -10.40
C VAL A 173 1.34 3.96 -10.26
N PRO A 174 0.35 4.52 -10.99
CA PRO A 174 -0.01 5.93 -10.84
C PRO A 174 -0.39 6.30 -9.41
N SER A 175 0.07 7.46 -8.95
CA SER A 175 -0.25 8.01 -7.63
C SER A 175 -1.65 8.65 -7.58
N ALA A 176 -2.32 8.54 -6.44
CA ALA A 176 -3.44 9.40 -6.07
C ALA A 176 -2.93 10.65 -5.34
N SER A 177 -3.80 11.64 -5.17
CA SER A 177 -3.47 12.88 -4.46
C SER A 177 -3.69 12.75 -2.95
N SER A 178 -3.47 13.85 -2.22
CA SER A 178 -3.44 14.01 -0.74
C SER A 178 -4.35 13.09 0.10
N GLU A 179 -3.99 12.89 1.38
CA GLU A 179 -4.58 11.88 2.28
C GLU A 179 -5.61 12.48 3.26
N CYS A 180 -6.85 12.75 2.83
CA CYS A 180 -7.98 13.05 3.71
C CYS A 180 -9.31 12.53 3.11
N PRO A 181 -10.40 12.42 3.89
CA PRO A 181 -11.67 11.87 3.38
C PRO A 181 -12.17 12.57 2.11
N ASN A 182 -12.00 13.89 2.00
CA ASN A 182 -12.43 14.66 0.84
C ASN A 182 -11.59 14.35 -0.40
N THR A 183 -10.28 14.19 -0.25
CA THR A 183 -9.40 13.87 -1.37
C THR A 183 -9.53 12.40 -1.77
N CYS A 184 -9.71 11.48 -0.83
CA CYS A 184 -10.05 10.08 -1.13
C CYS A 184 -11.33 9.98 -1.97
N ARG A 185 -12.41 10.67 -1.55
CA ARG A 185 -13.67 10.71 -2.31
C ARG A 185 -13.46 11.33 -3.68
N ARG A 186 -12.81 12.50 -3.75
CA ARG A 186 -12.54 13.19 -5.02
C ARG A 186 -11.79 12.27 -5.99
N ASP A 187 -10.75 11.58 -5.53
CA ASP A 187 -9.87 10.80 -6.38
C ASP A 187 -10.56 9.53 -6.89
N LEU A 188 -11.41 8.90 -6.07
CA LEU A 188 -12.26 7.79 -6.50
C LEU A 188 -13.25 8.25 -7.59
N LEU A 189 -13.95 9.36 -7.35
CA LEU A 189 -14.91 9.90 -8.33
C LEU A 189 -14.20 10.36 -9.60
N ALA A 190 -13.03 10.97 -9.50
CA ALA A 190 -12.22 11.35 -10.65
C ALA A 190 -11.80 10.12 -11.47
N LEU A 191 -11.35 9.05 -10.81
CA LEU A 191 -11.03 7.79 -11.47
C LEU A 191 -12.25 7.22 -12.21
N HIS A 192 -13.41 7.14 -11.55
CA HIS A 192 -14.64 6.65 -12.18
C HIS A 192 -15.10 7.55 -13.34
N SER A 193 -14.95 8.87 -13.21
CA SER A 193 -15.21 9.80 -14.31
C SER A 193 -14.27 9.55 -15.48
N THR A 194 -12.98 9.25 -15.26
CA THR A 194 -12.06 8.92 -16.38
C THR A 194 -12.46 7.63 -17.09
N TRP A 195 -12.96 6.63 -16.36
CA TRP A 195 -13.44 5.37 -16.97
C TRP A 195 -14.57 5.62 -17.94
N LEU A 196 -15.53 6.46 -17.55
CA LEU A 196 -16.74 6.72 -18.33
C LEU A 196 -16.58 7.83 -19.36
N SER A 197 -15.61 8.74 -19.19
CA SER A 197 -15.35 9.83 -20.14
C SER A 197 -15.01 9.33 -21.53
N ALA A 198 -14.42 8.13 -21.64
CA ALA A 198 -14.12 7.47 -22.91
C ALA A 198 -15.35 6.86 -23.62
N SER A 199 -16.56 7.04 -23.10
CA SER A 199 -17.77 6.36 -23.56
C SER A 199 -18.75 7.27 -24.28
N ASP A 200 -18.99 6.99 -25.55
CA ASP A 200 -20.01 7.71 -26.32
C ASP A 200 -21.42 7.54 -25.69
N THR A 201 -21.71 6.37 -25.13
CA THR A 201 -23.01 6.09 -24.49
C THR A 201 -23.19 6.91 -23.21
N PHE A 202 -22.16 7.00 -22.37
CA PHE A 202 -22.23 7.82 -21.16
C PHE A 202 -22.33 9.32 -21.50
N GLN A 203 -21.58 9.78 -22.51
CA GLN A 203 -21.67 11.16 -22.99
C GLN A 203 -23.08 11.47 -23.51
N ALA A 204 -23.69 10.57 -24.26
CA ALA A 204 -25.08 10.71 -24.73
C ALA A 204 -26.09 10.72 -23.57
N PHE A 205 -25.90 9.86 -22.57
CA PHE A 205 -26.72 9.84 -21.36
C PHE A 205 -26.66 11.18 -20.61
N LEU A 206 -25.46 11.74 -20.41
CA LEU A 206 -25.29 13.04 -19.77
C LEU A 206 -25.95 14.16 -20.57
N GLN A 207 -25.79 14.17 -21.90
CA GLN A 207 -26.45 15.17 -22.76
C GLN A 207 -27.98 15.13 -22.67
N GLN A 208 -28.56 13.93 -22.50
CA GLN A 208 -30.01 13.75 -22.40
C GLN A 208 -30.57 14.04 -21.00
N ASN A 209 -29.79 13.81 -19.94
CA ASN A 209 -30.31 13.78 -18.56
C ASN A 209 -29.73 14.89 -17.66
N SER A 210 -28.68 15.59 -18.08
CA SER A 210 -28.02 16.62 -17.27
C SER A 210 -28.10 17.99 -17.96
N LYS A 211 -28.61 19.00 -17.23
CA LYS A 211 -28.47 20.43 -17.60
C LYS A 211 -27.10 21.00 -17.22
N THR A 212 -26.25 20.17 -16.62
CA THR A 212 -24.91 20.49 -16.12
C THR A 212 -23.86 19.90 -17.05
N ASP A 213 -22.74 20.59 -17.20
CA ASP A 213 -21.62 20.17 -18.03
C ASP A 213 -21.03 18.84 -17.51
N ALA A 214 -20.60 17.97 -18.43
CA ALA A 214 -20.04 16.65 -18.12
C ALA A 214 -18.85 16.75 -17.14
N SER A 215 -18.12 17.86 -17.20
CA SER A 215 -17.00 18.20 -16.31
C SER A 215 -17.38 18.35 -14.83
N SER A 216 -18.66 18.55 -14.51
CA SER A 216 -19.17 18.84 -13.15
C SER A 216 -19.98 17.71 -12.52
N THR A 217 -20.18 16.61 -13.25
CA THR A 217 -20.98 15.47 -12.78
C THR A 217 -20.10 14.51 -11.99
N GLU A 218 -20.48 14.24 -10.74
CA GLU A 218 -19.85 13.21 -9.92
C GLU A 218 -20.39 11.83 -10.32
N VAL A 219 -19.49 10.87 -10.54
CA VAL A 219 -19.86 9.52 -10.93
C VAL A 219 -19.15 8.51 -10.07
N GLU A 220 -19.90 7.51 -9.60
CA GLU A 220 -19.35 6.39 -8.85
C GLU A 220 -19.72 5.06 -9.53
N VAL A 221 -18.72 4.22 -9.77
CA VAL A 221 -18.89 2.89 -10.36
C VAL A 221 -18.71 1.85 -9.27
N SER A 222 -19.73 1.03 -9.04
CA SER A 222 -19.64 -0.09 -8.12
C SER A 222 -18.57 -1.09 -8.60
N PRO A 223 -17.70 -1.63 -7.72
CA PRO A 223 -16.77 -2.70 -8.08
C PRO A 223 -17.45 -3.96 -8.64
N LEU A 224 -18.75 -4.17 -8.34
CA LEU A 224 -19.55 -5.27 -8.90
C LEU A 224 -19.90 -5.04 -10.38
N LEU A 225 -19.89 -3.78 -10.82
CA LEU A 225 -20.10 -3.42 -12.23
C LEU A 225 -18.77 -3.41 -12.99
N SER A 226 -17.72 -2.84 -12.40
CA SER A 226 -16.41 -2.77 -13.03
C SER A 226 -15.30 -2.68 -12.00
N TYR A 227 -14.31 -3.56 -12.13
CA TYR A 227 -13.14 -3.62 -11.25
C TYR A 227 -12.05 -2.61 -11.67
N SER A 228 -11.85 -2.43 -12.97
CA SER A 228 -10.80 -1.57 -13.52
C SER A 228 -11.10 -1.16 -14.95
N ASN A 229 -12.30 -0.61 -15.19
CA ASN A 229 -12.80 -0.16 -16.49
C ASN A 229 -13.06 -1.27 -17.56
N SER A 230 -12.86 -2.54 -17.25
CA SER A 230 -13.00 -3.63 -18.24
C SER A 230 -14.46 -3.94 -18.63
N SER A 231 -15.46 -3.48 -17.86
CA SER A 231 -16.85 -3.96 -17.99
C SER A 231 -17.94 -2.90 -17.80
N CYS A 232 -17.61 -1.61 -17.74
CA CYS A 232 -18.60 -0.54 -17.51
C CYS A 232 -19.70 -0.45 -18.60
N TRP A 233 -19.46 -1.04 -19.78
CA TRP A 233 -20.18 -0.70 -21.01
C TRP A 233 -21.55 -1.37 -21.17
N SER A 234 -21.73 -2.60 -20.68
CA SER A 234 -22.99 -3.32 -20.86
C SER A 234 -24.14 -2.77 -20.02
N ALA A 235 -23.86 -1.95 -18.99
CA ALA A 235 -24.88 -1.41 -18.10
C ALA A 235 -25.59 -0.16 -18.62
N PHE A 236 -25.03 0.53 -19.63
CA PHE A 236 -25.63 1.73 -20.22
C PHE A 236 -26.37 1.45 -21.54
N THR A 237 -26.31 0.22 -22.03
CA THR A 237 -26.90 -0.19 -23.33
C THR A 237 -28.20 -0.98 -23.22
N SER A 238 -28.75 -1.09 -22.00
CA SER A 238 -30.03 -1.76 -21.70
C SER A 238 -31.07 -0.76 -21.23
#